data_AF-A0A5Q4FIA2-F1
#
_entry.id   AF-A0A5Q4FIA2-F1
#
_cell.length_a   1.000
_cell.length_b   1.000
_cell.length_c   1.000
_cell.angle_alpha   90.00
_cell.angle_beta   90.00
_cell.angle_gamma   90.00
#
_symmetry.space_group_name_H-M   'P 1'
#
loop_
_entity.id
_entity.type
_entity.pdbx_description
1 polymer ?
#
loop_
_entity_poly.entity_id
_entity_poly.type
_entity_poly.pdbx_seq_one_letter_code
_entity_poly.pdbx_strand_id
1 'polypeptide(L)'
;MPIWTITVSSPAMESSLGLYVWIEDITGHNQGDVEKINLINDYLGKAHFDLEGNRLLKIMPNIAYGLIGAAVLIAIVGFRWMGWLWVIFFAALMAYGITEALMWAYNYAQNLDPRTIVQLPEALSPTRPGSAEMLKVSATSWPYWGSAWIGLSLVVGIMVTWWDR
;
A
#
# COMPACT_ATOMS: atom_id res chain seq x y z
N MET A 1 10.78 -4.03 7.81
CA MET A 1 11.05 -3.96 6.35
C MET A 1 9.88 -3.29 5.67
N PRO A 2 10.08 -2.47 4.63
CA PRO A 2 8.98 -1.90 3.87
C PRO A 2 8.20 -3.01 3.18
N ILE A 3 6.88 -2.90 3.19
CA ILE A 3 5.98 -3.83 2.49
C ILE A 3 5.73 -3.38 1.05
N TRP A 4 5.86 -2.09 0.79
CA TRP A 4 5.57 -1.51 -0.51
C TRP A 4 6.48 -0.32 -0.82
N THR A 5 6.67 -0.03 -2.11
CA THR A 5 7.40 1.14 -2.56
C THR A 5 6.63 1.85 -3.67
N ILE A 6 6.62 3.18 -3.60
CA ILE A 6 5.99 4.05 -4.61
C ILE A 6 7.05 5.01 -5.10
N THR A 7 7.24 5.12 -6.40
CA THR A 7 8.20 6.07 -7.01
C THR A 7 7.48 6.94 -8.00
N VAL A 8 7.63 8.25 -7.85
CA VAL A 8 7.03 9.27 -8.72
C VAL A 8 8.16 9.98 -9.46
N SER A 9 8.07 10.01 -10.77
CA SER A 9 9.04 10.67 -11.64
C SER A 9 8.33 11.46 -12.73
N SER A 10 8.92 12.56 -13.15
CA SER A 10 8.43 13.34 -14.28
C SER A 10 9.62 13.95 -15.01
N PRO A 11 9.59 14.10 -16.35
CA PRO A 11 10.62 14.83 -17.09
C PRO A 11 10.80 16.29 -16.62
N ALA A 12 9.82 16.86 -15.93
CA ALA A 12 9.88 18.21 -15.37
C ALA A 12 10.51 18.27 -13.96
N MET A 13 10.81 17.13 -13.33
CA MET A 13 11.40 17.06 -11.99
C MET A 13 12.90 16.79 -12.08
N GLU A 14 13.70 17.50 -11.30
CA GLU A 14 15.17 17.31 -11.24
C GLU A 14 15.55 15.93 -10.70
N SER A 15 14.74 15.36 -9.80
CA SER A 15 14.94 14.05 -9.20
C SER A 15 13.60 13.33 -9.02
N SER A 16 13.60 12.00 -9.19
CA SER A 16 12.45 11.18 -8.79
C SER A 16 12.27 11.22 -7.27
N LEU A 17 11.01 11.27 -6.83
CA LEU A 17 10.65 11.16 -5.42
C LEU A 17 10.17 9.74 -5.14
N GLY A 18 10.44 9.23 -3.94
CA GLY A 18 10.02 7.89 -3.57
C GLY A 18 9.52 7.78 -2.15
N LEU A 19 8.64 6.82 -1.93
CA LEU A 19 8.05 6.46 -0.65
C LEU A 19 8.25 4.97 -0.39
N TYR A 20 8.60 4.66 0.85
CA TYR A 20 8.51 3.34 1.45
C TYR A 20 7.31 3.29 2.38
N VAL A 21 6.45 2.30 2.16
CA VAL A 21 5.33 2.02 3.03
C VAL A 21 5.72 0.88 3.95
N TRP A 22 5.63 1.13 5.24
CA TRP A 22 5.86 0.17 6.31
C TRP A 22 4.52 -0.27 6.90
N ILE A 23 4.56 -1.27 7.77
CA ILE A 23 3.36 -1.73 8.48
C ILE A 23 2.83 -0.66 9.46
N GLU A 24 3.73 0.16 10.00
CA GLU A 24 3.44 1.16 11.04
C GLU A 24 3.82 2.59 10.64
N ASP A 25 4.45 2.79 9.48
CA ASP A 25 5.00 4.07 9.07
C ASP A 25 5.02 4.26 7.54
N ILE A 26 5.24 5.49 7.08
CA ILE A 26 5.54 5.84 5.69
C ILE A 26 6.77 6.74 5.70
N THR A 27 7.84 6.33 5.01
CA THR A 27 9.08 7.11 4.95
C THR A 27 9.43 7.44 3.50
N GLY A 28 10.26 8.46 3.29
CA GLY A 28 10.81 8.78 1.98
C GLY A 28 11.90 7.79 1.56
N HIS A 29 12.18 7.70 0.26
CA HIS A 29 13.43 7.10 -0.22
C HIS A 29 14.63 7.97 0.20
N ASN A 30 14.47 9.29 0.13
CA ASN A 30 15.41 10.28 0.63
C ASN A 30 14.78 11.16 1.70
N GLN A 31 15.63 11.91 2.43
CA GLN A 31 15.16 12.88 3.40
C GLN A 31 14.30 13.96 2.72
N GLY A 32 13.14 14.24 3.32
CA GLY A 32 12.19 15.24 2.82
C GLY A 32 11.34 14.79 1.63
N ASP A 33 11.46 13.55 1.13
CA ASP A 33 10.64 13.09 0.00
C ASP A 33 9.14 13.05 0.37
N VAL A 34 8.80 12.64 1.60
CA VAL A 34 7.41 12.66 2.11
C VAL A 34 6.86 14.09 2.10
N GLU A 35 7.62 15.05 2.61
CA GLU A 35 7.22 16.46 2.66
C GLU A 35 7.06 17.06 1.27
N LYS A 36 8.00 16.78 0.36
CA LYS A 36 7.93 17.22 -1.04
C LYS A 36 6.71 16.64 -1.75
N ILE A 37 6.43 15.35 -1.56
CA ILE A 37 5.24 14.71 -2.15
C ILE A 37 3.96 15.30 -1.54
N ASN A 38 3.91 15.52 -0.23
CA ASN A 38 2.75 16.12 0.42
C ASN A 38 2.52 17.57 -0.04
N LEU A 39 3.59 18.34 -0.25
CA LEU A 39 3.51 19.68 -0.84
C LEU A 39 2.93 19.64 -2.26
N ILE A 40 3.39 18.70 -3.10
CA ILE A 40 2.83 18.48 -4.43
C ILE A 40 1.35 18.09 -4.33
N ASN A 41 1.00 17.24 -3.37
CA ASN A 41 -0.39 16.84 -3.13
C ASN A 41 -1.26 18.02 -2.71
N ASP A 42 -0.77 18.94 -1.88
CA ASP A 42 -1.49 20.19 -1.55
C ASP A 42 -1.78 21.01 -2.81
N TYR A 43 -0.79 21.15 -3.70
CA TYR A 43 -0.99 21.87 -4.97
C TYR A 43 -2.00 21.19 -5.89
N LEU A 44 -2.05 19.86 -5.88
CA LEU A 44 -2.96 19.05 -6.69
C LEU A 44 -4.28 18.73 -5.98
N GLY A 45 -4.46 19.15 -4.71
CA GLY A 45 -5.63 18.83 -3.89
C GLY A 45 -5.82 17.33 -3.72
N LYS A 46 -4.70 16.61 -3.65
CA LYS A 46 -4.66 15.19 -3.34
C LYS A 46 -4.52 15.02 -1.83
N ALA A 47 -5.01 13.89 -1.32
CA ALA A 47 -4.83 13.54 0.08
C ALA A 47 -3.33 13.44 0.42
N HIS A 48 -2.94 13.87 1.62
CA HIS A 48 -1.59 13.65 2.13
C HIS A 48 -1.31 12.15 2.29
N PHE A 49 -0.05 11.78 2.04
CA PHE A 49 0.47 10.51 2.52
C PHE A 49 0.76 10.66 4.01
N ASP A 50 -0.26 10.41 4.82
CA ASP A 50 -0.17 10.39 6.27
C ASP A 50 -0.75 9.06 6.80
N LEU A 51 -0.06 8.51 7.81
CA LEU A 51 -0.55 7.43 8.65
C LEU A 51 -1.92 7.73 9.24
N GLU A 52 -2.21 9.00 9.53
CA GLU A 52 -3.48 9.37 10.14
C GLU A 52 -4.68 9.18 9.21
N GLY A 53 -4.50 9.39 7.91
CA GLY A 53 -5.54 9.34 6.89
C GLY A 53 -5.92 7.94 6.43
N ASN A 54 -5.08 6.93 6.67
CA ASN A 54 -5.33 5.57 6.21
C ASN A 54 -5.64 4.61 7.37
N ARG A 55 -6.94 4.33 7.55
CA ARG A 55 -7.45 3.41 8.58
C ARG A 55 -6.84 2.01 8.51
N LEU A 56 -6.47 1.53 7.31
CA LEU A 56 -5.85 0.21 7.15
C LEU A 56 -4.45 0.18 7.78
N LEU A 57 -3.62 1.18 7.50
CA LEU A 57 -2.26 1.32 8.04
C LEU A 57 -2.26 1.37 9.58
N LYS A 58 -3.25 2.03 10.20
CA LYS A 58 -3.39 2.07 11.67
C LYS A 58 -3.67 0.70 12.30
N ILE A 59 -4.40 -0.18 11.61
CA ILE A 59 -4.86 -1.46 12.17
C ILE A 59 -3.87 -2.59 11.84
N MET A 60 -3.06 -2.42 10.79
CA MET A 60 -2.11 -3.45 10.33
C MET A 60 -1.13 -3.94 11.41
N PRO A 61 -0.51 -3.11 12.28
CA PRO A 61 0.36 -3.60 13.34
C PRO A 61 -0.38 -4.55 14.30
N ASN A 62 -1.59 -4.20 14.70
CA ASN A 62 -2.40 -5.00 15.61
C ASN A 62 -2.79 -6.34 14.99
N ILE A 63 -3.12 -6.35 13.69
CA ILE A 63 -3.39 -7.59 12.95
C ILE A 63 -2.14 -8.47 12.90
N ALA A 64 -0.97 -7.88 12.62
CA ALA A 64 0.29 -8.62 12.56
C ALA A 64 0.63 -9.26 13.92
N TYR A 65 0.53 -8.51 15.02
CA TYR A 65 0.75 -9.06 16.37
C TYR A 65 -0.27 -10.16 16.72
N GLY A 66 -1.53 -9.98 16.34
CA GLY A 66 -2.57 -11.00 16.52
C GLY A 66 -2.28 -12.29 15.76
N LEU A 67 -1.83 -12.19 14.51
CA LEU A 67 -1.44 -13.35 13.69
C LEU A 67 -0.24 -14.10 14.25
N ILE A 68 0.78 -13.37 14.72
CA ILE A 68 1.97 -13.96 15.36
C ILE A 68 1.56 -14.68 16.65
N GLY A 69 0.78 -14.03 17.52
CA GLY A 69 0.29 -14.63 18.75
C GLY A 69 -0.54 -15.88 18.51
N ALA A 70 -1.44 -15.83 17.52
CA ALA A 70 -2.24 -16.99 17.12
C ALA A 70 -1.38 -18.14 16.60
N ALA A 71 -0.36 -17.86 15.77
CA ALA A 71 0.56 -18.87 15.26
C ALA A 71 1.32 -19.58 16.39
N VAL A 72 1.83 -18.81 17.37
CA VAL A 72 2.54 -19.36 18.54
C VAL A 72 1.61 -20.21 19.40
N LEU A 73 0.39 -19.75 19.68
CA LEU A 73 -0.60 -20.51 20.44
C LEU A 73 -0.97 -21.83 19.75
N ILE A 74 -1.15 -21.81 18.42
CA ILE A 74 -1.46 -23.02 17.65
C ILE A 74 -0.29 -23.99 17.69
N ALA A 75 0.95 -23.51 17.57
CA ALA A 75 2.15 -24.34 17.66
C ALA A 75 2.29 -25.02 19.03
N ILE A 76 1.86 -24.37 20.11
CA ILE A 76 1.88 -24.95 21.47
C ILE A 76 0.75 -25.99 21.64
N VAL A 77 -0.45 -25.69 21.13
CA VAL A 77 -1.64 -26.54 21.31
C VAL A 77 -1.59 -27.79 20.42
N GLY A 78 -1.03 -27.70 19.22
CA GLY A 78 -0.78 -28.84 18.33
C GLY A 78 -2.01 -29.44 17.64
N PHE A 79 -3.19 -28.81 17.71
CA PHE A 79 -4.36 -29.31 16.98
C PHE A 79 -4.30 -28.94 15.49
N ARG A 80 -4.19 -29.95 14.64
CA ARG A 80 -4.07 -29.83 13.17
C ARG A 80 -5.12 -28.93 12.51
N TRP A 81 -6.38 -29.00 12.94
CA TRP A 81 -7.45 -28.20 12.34
C TRP A 81 -7.29 -26.69 12.63
N MET A 82 -6.68 -26.32 13.75
CA MET A 82 -6.41 -24.91 14.09
C MET A 82 -5.35 -24.31 13.17
N GLY A 83 -4.37 -25.11 12.76
CA GLY A 83 -3.38 -24.71 11.77
C GLY A 83 -4.00 -24.34 10.42
N TRP A 84 -4.89 -25.20 9.89
CA TRP A 84 -5.62 -24.90 8.66
C TRP A 84 -6.53 -23.68 8.79
N LEU A 85 -7.20 -23.52 9.92
CA LEU A 85 -8.02 -22.33 10.19
C LEU A 85 -7.15 -21.06 10.15
N TRP A 86 -5.98 -21.08 10.78
CA TRP A 86 -5.04 -19.95 10.76
C TRP A 86 -4.53 -19.63 9.37
N VAL A 87 -4.15 -20.65 8.58
CA VAL A 87 -3.72 -20.46 7.18
C VAL A 87 -4.83 -19.81 6.34
N ILE A 88 -6.06 -20.31 6.43
CA ILE A 88 -7.21 -19.76 5.69
C ILE A 88 -7.49 -18.32 6.12
N PHE A 89 -7.48 -18.06 7.44
CA PHE A 89 -7.70 -16.74 7.99
C PHE A 89 -6.61 -15.74 7.55
N PHE A 90 -5.35 -16.17 7.58
CA PHE A 90 -4.23 -15.35 7.16
C PHE A 90 -4.27 -15.05 5.65
N ALA A 91 -4.60 -16.04 4.82
CA ALA A 91 -4.81 -15.84 3.39
C ALA A 91 -5.96 -14.86 3.10
N ALA A 92 -7.07 -14.95 3.84
CA ALA A 92 -8.20 -14.02 3.71
C ALA A 92 -7.80 -12.58 4.08
N LEU A 93 -7.00 -12.39 5.14
CA LEU A 93 -6.50 -11.08 5.52
C LEU A 93 -5.56 -10.48 4.47
N MET A 94 -4.69 -11.31 3.85
CA MET A 94 -3.85 -10.83 2.75
C MET A 94 -4.69 -10.40 1.54
N ALA A 95 -5.69 -11.20 1.14
CA ALA A 95 -6.59 -10.83 0.06
C ALA A 95 -7.31 -9.51 0.36
N TYR A 96 -7.84 -9.36 1.58
CA TYR A 96 -8.49 -8.13 2.02
C TYR A 96 -7.54 -6.92 1.96
N GLY A 97 -6.31 -7.05 2.48
CA GLY A 97 -5.32 -5.98 2.45
C GLY A 97 -4.97 -5.53 1.03
N ILE A 98 -4.84 -6.47 0.09
CA ILE A 98 -4.61 -6.15 -1.34
C ILE A 98 -5.82 -5.41 -1.93
N THR A 99 -7.04 -5.89 -1.67
CA THR A 99 -8.25 -5.23 -2.20
C THR A 99 -8.39 -3.80 -1.70
N GLU A 100 -8.12 -3.56 -0.42
CA GLU A 100 -8.18 -2.22 0.18
C GLU A 100 -7.07 -1.31 -0.39
N ALA A 101 -5.86 -1.84 -0.60
CA ALA A 101 -4.77 -1.09 -1.23
C ALA A 101 -5.09 -0.71 -2.69
N LEU A 102 -5.73 -1.60 -3.46
CA LEU A 102 -6.15 -1.33 -4.83
C LEU A 102 -7.27 -0.27 -4.88
N MET A 103 -8.27 -0.38 -3.99
CA MET A 103 -9.34 0.60 -3.89
C MET A 103 -8.82 1.97 -3.46
N TRP A 104 -7.91 2.02 -2.50
CA TRP A 104 -7.24 3.24 -2.09
C TRP A 104 -6.48 3.88 -3.26
N ALA A 105 -5.69 3.11 -4.01
CA ALA A 105 -4.95 3.61 -5.17
C ALA A 105 -5.88 4.16 -6.26
N TYR A 106 -7.00 3.48 -6.51
CA TYR A 106 -8.02 3.93 -7.45
C TYR A 106 -8.66 5.27 -7.02
N ASN A 107 -9.10 5.36 -5.77
CA ASN A 107 -9.70 6.58 -5.21
C ASN A 107 -8.71 7.74 -5.19
N TYR A 108 -7.45 7.46 -4.86
CA TYR A 108 -6.37 8.44 -4.87
C TYR A 108 -6.12 8.99 -6.29
N ALA A 109 -6.16 8.13 -7.31
CA ALA A 109 -6.00 8.56 -8.70
C ALA A 109 -7.16 9.48 -9.17
N GLN A 110 -8.40 9.15 -8.79
CA GLN A 110 -9.60 9.83 -9.29
C GLN A 110 -10.00 11.11 -8.53
N ASN A 111 -9.71 11.21 -7.23
CA ASN A 111 -10.12 12.37 -6.46
C ASN A 111 -9.11 13.51 -6.61
N LEU A 112 -9.50 14.58 -7.28
CA LEU A 112 -8.81 15.87 -7.29
C LEU A 112 -9.72 16.88 -6.59
N ASP A 113 -9.21 17.61 -5.59
CA ASP A 113 -10.02 18.65 -4.94
C ASP A 113 -10.35 19.74 -5.99
N PRO A 114 -11.65 20.05 -6.22
CA PRO A 114 -12.07 21.10 -7.13
C PRO A 114 -11.65 22.52 -6.70
N ARG A 115 -11.08 22.71 -5.50
CA ARG A 115 -10.62 24.01 -4.97
C ARG A 115 -9.13 24.32 -5.20
N THR A 116 -8.44 23.52 -6.01
CA THR A 116 -7.00 23.63 -6.24
C THR A 116 -6.60 24.83 -7.11
N ILE A 117 -5.40 25.37 -6.84
CA ILE A 117 -4.82 26.52 -7.57
C ILE A 117 -4.57 26.15 -9.04
N VAL A 118 -4.28 24.88 -9.33
CA VAL A 118 -4.26 24.32 -10.67
C VAL A 118 -5.65 23.74 -10.95
N GLN A 119 -6.56 24.57 -11.47
CA GLN A 119 -7.76 24.06 -12.11
C GLN A 119 -7.30 23.27 -13.34
N LEU A 120 -7.28 21.94 -13.24
CA LEU A 120 -7.21 21.08 -14.43
C LEU A 120 -8.45 21.44 -15.26
N PRO A 121 -8.29 22.04 -16.46
CA PRO A 121 -9.43 22.46 -17.25
C PRO A 121 -10.21 21.22 -17.62
N GLU A 122 -11.38 21.10 -17.03
CA GLU A 122 -12.40 20.10 -17.29
C GLU A 122 -11.93 18.65 -17.15
N ALA A 123 -12.59 17.92 -16.26
CA ALA A 123 -12.72 16.47 -16.36
C ALA A 123 -12.82 16.10 -17.84
N LEU A 124 -11.83 15.32 -18.30
CA LEU A 124 -11.74 14.67 -19.61
C LEU A 124 -13.13 14.42 -20.19
N SER A 125 -13.65 15.39 -20.92
CA SER A 125 -14.84 15.19 -21.73
C SER A 125 -14.34 14.34 -22.91
N PRO A 126 -14.81 13.09 -23.07
CA PRO A 126 -14.21 12.11 -23.97
C PRO A 126 -14.44 12.43 -25.47
N THR A 127 -14.80 13.66 -25.82
CA THR A 127 -15.45 13.99 -27.10
C THR A 127 -14.72 15.03 -27.97
N ARG A 128 -13.47 15.42 -27.67
CA ARG A 128 -12.68 16.25 -28.61
C ARG A 128 -11.39 15.55 -29.07
N PRO A 129 -11.15 15.43 -30.39
CA PRO A 129 -9.86 15.03 -30.92
C PRO A 129 -8.88 16.21 -30.76
N GLY A 130 -7.96 16.07 -29.82
CA GLY A 130 -6.91 17.05 -29.53
C GLY A 130 -6.09 16.58 -28.34
N SER A 131 -4.78 16.49 -28.51
CA SER A 131 -3.85 15.96 -27.51
C SER A 131 -3.77 16.88 -26.29
N ALA A 132 -4.43 16.50 -25.19
CA ALA A 132 -4.15 17.06 -23.87
C ALA A 132 -3.02 16.23 -23.24
N GLU A 133 -1.77 16.61 -23.52
CA GLU A 133 -0.62 16.08 -22.78
C GLU A 133 -0.62 16.68 -21.37
N MET A 134 -1.29 16.00 -20.43
CA MET A 134 -1.04 16.20 -19.01
C MET A 134 0.43 15.82 -18.75
N LEU A 135 1.15 16.64 -17.97
CA LEU A 135 2.56 16.43 -17.59
C LEU A 135 2.87 14.94 -17.47
N LYS A 136 3.94 14.47 -18.14
CA LYS A 136 4.40 13.08 -18.17
C LYS A 136 4.87 12.60 -16.79
N VAL A 137 4.00 12.62 -15.78
CA VAL A 137 4.26 12.11 -14.44
C VAL A 137 4.00 10.61 -14.48
N SER A 138 5.05 9.83 -14.29
CA SER A 138 4.99 8.38 -14.14
C SER A 138 5.10 8.05 -12.64
N ALA A 139 4.05 7.43 -12.10
CA ALA A 139 4.07 6.82 -10.78
C ALA A 139 4.14 5.30 -10.92
N THR A 140 5.14 4.69 -10.30
CA THR A 140 5.31 3.24 -10.24
C THR A 140 5.09 2.76 -8.81
N SER A 141 4.38 1.65 -8.65
CA SER A 141 3.92 1.13 -7.37
C SER A 141 4.15 -0.37 -7.34
N TRP A 142 5.04 -0.84 -6.46
CA TRP A 142 5.47 -2.24 -6.43
C TRP A 142 5.57 -2.79 -5.01
N PRO A 143 5.28 -4.10 -4.83
CA PRO A 143 5.59 -4.81 -3.60
C PRO A 143 7.09 -4.73 -3.31
N TYR A 144 7.44 -4.61 -2.03
CA TYR A 144 8.83 -4.60 -1.58
C TYR A 144 9.16 -5.87 -0.77
N TRP A 145 10.36 -5.97 -0.21
CA TRP A 145 10.81 -7.18 0.49
C TRP A 145 9.91 -7.61 1.65
N GLY A 146 9.26 -6.68 2.34
CA GLY A 146 8.31 -6.99 3.41
C GLY A 146 7.13 -7.84 2.94
N SER A 147 6.57 -7.58 1.75
CA SER A 147 5.49 -8.43 1.21
C SER A 147 5.97 -9.82 0.82
N ALA A 148 7.24 -9.96 0.38
CA ALA A 148 7.83 -11.26 0.12
C ALA A 148 7.96 -12.10 1.40
N TRP A 149 8.38 -11.48 2.52
CA TRP A 149 8.42 -12.14 3.83
C TRP A 149 7.04 -12.55 4.33
N ILE A 150 6.03 -11.69 4.13
CA ILE A 150 4.64 -12.02 4.47
C ILE A 150 4.17 -13.23 3.65
N GLY A 151 4.38 -13.24 2.33
CA GLY A 151 4.05 -14.38 1.47
C GLY A 151 4.78 -15.67 1.86
N LEU A 152 6.08 -15.56 2.19
CA LEU A 152 6.87 -16.70 2.65
C LEU A 152 6.31 -17.28 3.96
N SER A 153 5.87 -16.43 4.89
CA SER A 153 5.31 -16.88 6.16
C SER A 153 4.04 -17.73 5.97
N LEU A 154 3.18 -17.40 4.99
CA LEU A 154 2.03 -18.23 4.63
C LEU A 154 2.48 -19.59 4.08
N VAL A 155 3.45 -19.62 3.16
CA VAL A 155 3.97 -20.87 2.59
C VAL A 155 4.54 -21.78 3.67
N VAL A 156 5.32 -21.22 4.60
CA VAL A 156 5.87 -21.97 5.75
C VAL A 156 4.73 -22.47 6.64
N GLY A 157 3.71 -21.66 6.93
CA GLY A 157 2.55 -22.10 7.70
C GLY A 157 1.80 -23.27 7.05
N ILE A 158 1.60 -23.23 5.72
CA ILE A 158 1.03 -24.34 4.95
C ILE A 158 1.92 -25.59 5.06
N MET A 159 3.24 -25.44 4.89
CA MET A 159 4.16 -26.57 4.97
C MET A 159 4.16 -27.22 6.35
N VAL A 160 4.20 -26.44 7.43
CA VAL A 160 4.18 -26.97 8.81
C VAL A 160 2.88 -27.72 9.08
N THR A 161 1.74 -27.11 8.76
CA THR A 161 0.43 -27.73 8.95
C THR A 161 0.22 -28.98 8.09
N TRP A 162 0.90 -29.07 6.96
CA TRP A 162 0.91 -30.25 6.10
C TRP A 162 1.90 -31.34 6.56
N TRP A 163 3.05 -30.96 7.12
CA TRP A 163 4.12 -31.86 7.59
C TRP A 163 3.79 -32.55 8.91
N ASP A 164 2.93 -31.96 9.75
CA ASP A 164 2.48 -32.52 11.04
C ASP A 164 1.61 -33.81 10.89
N ARG A 165 1.77 -34.53 9.77
CA ARG A 165 1.17 -35.81 9.36
C ARG A 165 1.70 -36.98 10.15
#